data_AF-A0A3M1CMD4-F1
#
_entry.id   AF-A0A3M1CMD4-F1
#
_cell.length_a   1.000
_cell.length_b   1.000
_cell.length_c   1.000
_cell.angle_alpha   90.00
_cell.angle_beta   90.00
_cell.angle_gamma   90.00
#
_symmetry.space_group_name_H-M   'P 1'
#
loop_
_entity.id
_entity.type
_entity.pdbx_description
1 polymer ?
#
loop_
_entity_poly.entity_id
_entity_poly.type
_entity_poly.pdbx_seq_one_letter_code
_entity_poly.pdbx_strand_id
1 'polypeptide(L)'
;MSALYKAENPLRPPEDDELLRLFCRSHRIELSQDRLALLESIGKAFSRLPYENFSKVVSLGDETSAARARRSPRQVIEQNMELGAGGTCFSLTATLIHLARSAGFEATPILADRHYGTDTHCAMLVHIGGRPHLLDPGFLIT
;
A
#
# COMPACT_ATOMS: atom_id res chain seq x y z
N MET A 1 20.42 5.97 5.04
CA MET A 1 19.94 6.79 3.89
C MET A 1 18.66 7.56 4.29
N SER A 2 18.68 8.37 5.36
CA SER A 2 17.43 8.88 5.98
C SER A 2 17.07 10.34 5.66
N ALA A 3 17.56 10.91 4.55
CA ALA A 3 17.29 12.31 4.21
C ALA A 3 16.19 12.53 3.15
N LEU A 4 15.59 11.47 2.58
CA LEU A 4 14.79 11.60 1.34
C LEU A 4 13.26 11.56 1.52
N TYR A 5 12.72 11.21 2.69
CA TYR A 5 11.27 11.17 2.88
C TYR A 5 10.87 12.01 4.09
N LYS A 6 10.13 13.09 3.84
CA LYS A 6 9.42 13.78 4.92
C LYS A 6 8.33 12.85 5.46
N ALA A 7 8.01 12.99 6.74
CA ALA A 7 6.89 12.29 7.34
C ALA A 7 5.58 12.75 6.68
N GLU A 8 5.15 12.01 5.68
CA GLU A 8 3.91 12.24 4.95
C GLU A 8 2.79 11.35 5.50
N ASN A 9 1.56 11.85 5.45
CA ASN A 9 0.40 11.04 5.73
C ASN A 9 0.28 9.95 4.64
N PRO A 10 0.47 8.65 4.95
CA PRO A 10 0.45 7.59 3.93
C PRO A 10 -0.92 7.42 3.25
N LEU A 11 -1.98 7.97 3.85
CA LEU A 11 -3.35 7.93 3.33
C LEU A 11 -3.76 9.20 2.59
N ARG A 12 -2.85 10.16 2.39
CA ARG A 12 -3.12 11.36 1.58
C ARG A 12 -3.56 10.91 0.17
N PRO A 13 -4.65 11.48 -0.38
CA PRO A 13 -5.03 11.23 -1.77
C PRO A 13 -3.86 11.57 -2.72
N PRO A 14 -3.64 10.77 -3.77
CA PRO A 14 -2.63 11.10 -4.78
C PRO A 14 -3.00 12.41 -5.50
N GLU A 15 -1.99 13.23 -5.81
CA GLU A 15 -2.15 14.46 -6.59
C GLU A 15 -1.90 14.24 -8.08
N ASP A 16 -1.19 13.17 -8.42
CA ASP A 16 -0.85 12.71 -9.76
C ASP A 16 -0.91 11.18 -9.86
N ASP A 17 -0.56 10.63 -11.03
CA ASP A 17 -0.52 9.19 -11.29
C ASP A 17 0.92 8.64 -11.41
N GLU A 18 1.95 9.39 -10.97
CA GLU A 18 3.35 9.05 -11.18
C GLU A 18 3.69 7.69 -10.53
N LEU A 19 3.26 7.49 -9.29
CA LEU A 19 3.53 6.27 -8.54
C LEU A 19 2.78 5.05 -9.12
N LEU A 20 1.56 5.27 -9.61
CA LEU A 20 0.83 4.23 -10.36
C LEU A 20 1.59 3.85 -11.63
N ARG A 21 2.06 4.82 -12.41
CA ARG A 21 2.85 4.58 -13.63
C ARG A 21 4.16 3.85 -13.30
N LEU A 22 4.82 4.21 -12.21
CA LEU A 22 6.03 3.53 -11.74
C LEU A 22 5.74 2.05 -11.43
N PHE A 23 4.71 1.78 -10.63
CA PHE A 23 4.29 0.43 -10.26
C PHE A 23 3.88 -0.40 -11.49
N CYS A 24 3.05 0.16 -12.38
CA CYS A 24 2.66 -0.55 -13.60
C CYS A 24 3.86 -0.89 -14.48
N ARG A 25 4.83 0.03 -14.61
CA ARG A 25 6.05 -0.22 -15.37
C ARG A 25 6.91 -1.32 -14.76
N SER A 26 7.12 -1.30 -13.44
CA SER A 26 7.95 -2.30 -12.77
C SER A 26 7.34 -3.71 -12.82
N HIS A 27 6.01 -3.79 -12.84
CA HIS A 27 5.27 -5.06 -12.92
C HIS A 27 4.77 -5.43 -14.32
N ARG A 28 5.13 -4.66 -15.36
CA ARG A 28 4.71 -4.86 -16.76
C ARG A 28 3.18 -4.92 -16.92
N ILE A 29 2.48 -4.05 -16.22
CA ILE A 29 1.03 -3.86 -16.31
C ILE A 29 0.75 -2.78 -17.34
N GLU A 30 -0.13 -3.07 -18.30
CA GLU A 30 -0.63 -2.06 -19.23
C GLU A 30 -1.66 -1.15 -18.54
N LEU A 31 -1.51 0.17 -18.75
CA LEU A 31 -2.52 1.12 -18.31
C LEU A 31 -3.72 1.02 -19.26
N SER A 32 -4.80 0.44 -18.75
CA SER A 32 -6.05 0.23 -19.49
C SER A 32 -7.09 1.31 -19.17
N GLN A 33 -7.94 1.62 -20.15
CA GLN A 33 -9.18 2.38 -19.93
C GLN A 33 -10.23 1.55 -19.18
N ASP A 34 -10.13 0.21 -19.26
CA ASP A 34 -10.87 -0.68 -18.37
C ASP A 34 -10.23 -0.66 -16.99
N ARG A 35 -10.83 0.17 -16.12
CA ARG A 35 -10.35 0.41 -14.77
C ARG A 35 -10.45 -0.83 -13.89
N LEU A 36 -11.42 -1.71 -14.13
CA LEU A 36 -11.55 -2.94 -13.36
C LEU A 36 -10.42 -3.91 -13.71
N ALA A 37 -10.15 -4.09 -15.00
CA ALA A 37 -9.02 -4.90 -15.46
C ALA A 37 -7.67 -4.36 -14.94
N LEU A 38 -7.53 -3.03 -14.86
CA LEU A 38 -6.36 -2.40 -14.25
C LEU A 38 -6.25 -2.71 -12.75
N LEU A 39 -7.34 -2.56 -11.98
CA LEU A 39 -7.37 -2.88 -10.55
C LEU A 39 -7.05 -4.35 -10.28
N GLU A 40 -7.57 -5.27 -11.08
CA GLU A 40 -7.23 -6.70 -10.99
C GLU A 40 -5.74 -6.95 -11.25
N SER A 41 -5.17 -6.30 -12.26
CA SER A 41 -3.75 -6.43 -12.59
C SER A 41 -2.87 -5.87 -11.47
N ILE A 42 -3.26 -4.73 -10.89
CA ILE A 42 -2.62 -4.17 -9.70
C ILE A 42 -2.70 -5.18 -8.55
N GLY A 43 -3.88 -5.70 -8.23
CA GLY A 43 -4.06 -6.65 -7.13
C GLY A 43 -3.21 -7.93 -7.30
N LYS A 44 -3.16 -8.50 -8.51
CA LYS A 44 -2.35 -9.69 -8.85
C LYS A 44 -0.85 -9.45 -8.73
N ALA A 45 -0.38 -8.26 -9.08
CA ALA A 45 1.03 -7.89 -8.91
C ALA A 45 1.34 -7.59 -7.45
N PHE A 46 0.46 -6.86 -6.78
CA PHE A 46 0.61 -6.40 -5.41
C PHE A 46 0.60 -7.57 -4.41
N SER A 47 -0.14 -8.65 -4.69
CA SER A 47 -0.15 -9.86 -3.85
C SER A 47 1.19 -10.59 -3.79
N ARG A 48 2.16 -10.22 -4.64
CA ARG A 48 3.53 -10.76 -4.62
C ARG A 48 4.46 -9.98 -3.70
N LEU A 49 4.03 -8.82 -3.17
CA LEU A 49 4.82 -8.09 -2.18
C LEU A 49 4.83 -8.88 -0.87
N PRO A 50 6.00 -9.06 -0.23
CA PRO A 50 6.08 -9.80 1.02
C PRO A 50 5.26 -9.13 2.13
N TYR A 51 4.59 -9.94 2.94
CA TYR A 51 4.21 -9.51 4.28
C TYR A 51 5.39 -9.69 5.21
N GLU A 52 5.87 -8.61 5.83
CA GLU A 52 7.03 -8.62 6.71
C GLU A 52 7.03 -7.43 7.67
N ASN A 53 7.80 -7.54 8.76
CA ASN A 53 7.98 -6.48 9.76
C ASN A 53 9.43 -5.97 9.89
N PHE A 54 10.38 -6.53 9.14
CA PHE A 54 11.78 -6.15 9.15
C PHE A 54 11.97 -4.70 8.69
N SER A 55 11.34 -4.30 7.59
CA SER A 55 11.41 -2.91 7.11
C SER A 55 10.83 -1.93 8.11
N LYS A 56 9.82 -2.35 8.90
CA LYS A 56 9.28 -1.55 10.01
C LYS A 56 10.33 -1.39 11.12
N VAL A 57 11.03 -2.46 11.49
CA VAL A 57 12.09 -2.42 12.51
C VAL A 57 13.24 -1.51 12.07
N VAL A 58 13.67 -1.62 10.81
CA VAL A 58 14.72 -0.76 10.24
C VAL A 58 14.27 0.71 10.25
N SER A 59 13.08 1.02 9.73
CA SER A 59 12.56 2.40 9.75
C SER A 59 12.39 2.96 11.16
N LEU A 60 12.06 2.13 12.16
CA LEU A 60 11.99 2.55 13.56
C LEU A 60 13.37 2.82 14.16
N GLY A 61 14.39 2.06 13.76
CA GLY A 61 15.77 2.29 14.20
C GLY A 61 16.40 3.55 13.62
N ASP A 62 15.99 3.94 12.40
CA ASP A 62 16.50 5.10 11.68
C ASP A 62 15.80 6.42 12.06
N GLU A 63 14.64 6.37 12.72
CA GLU A 63 13.79 7.53 12.97
C GLU A 63 13.61 7.85 14.46
N THR A 64 13.38 9.13 14.75
CA THR A 64 13.22 9.62 16.13
C THR A 64 11.85 9.31 16.75
N SER A 65 10.89 8.81 15.96
CA SER A 65 9.56 8.44 16.44
C SER A 65 8.86 7.45 15.52
N ALA A 66 7.93 6.67 16.08
CA ALA A 66 7.09 5.76 15.31
C ALA A 66 6.24 6.47 14.24
N ALA A 67 5.84 7.72 14.48
CA ALA A 67 5.07 8.50 13.51
C ALA A 67 5.90 8.84 12.26
N ARG A 68 7.20 9.11 12.43
CA ARG A 68 8.15 9.38 11.34
C ARG A 68 8.63 8.10 10.65
N ALA A 69 8.71 6.99 11.38
CA ALA A 69 9.04 5.67 10.85
C ALA A 69 7.96 5.07 9.93
N ARG A 70 6.80 5.73 9.78
CA ARG A 70 5.76 5.27 8.85
C ARG A 70 6.25 5.44 7.41
N ARG A 71 6.29 4.32 6.69
CA ARG A 71 6.66 4.32 5.28
C ARG A 71 5.52 4.82 4.40
N SER A 72 5.82 5.73 3.48
CA SER A 72 4.90 6.20 2.45
C SER A 72 4.69 5.13 1.37
N PRO A 73 3.61 5.23 0.56
CA PRO A 73 3.42 4.37 -0.61
C PRO A 73 4.63 4.32 -1.54
N ARG A 74 5.27 5.48 -1.76
CA ARG A 74 6.47 5.59 -2.59
C ARG A 74 7.62 4.77 -2.01
N GLN A 75 7.89 4.92 -0.71
CA GLN A 75 8.94 4.13 -0.03
C GLN A 75 8.70 2.64 -0.14
N VAL A 76 7.46 2.17 0.03
CA VAL A 76 7.12 0.74 -0.07
C VAL A 76 7.42 0.21 -1.47
N ILE A 77 7.03 0.95 -2.51
CA ILE A 77 7.26 0.54 -3.90
C ILE A 77 8.75 0.57 -4.26
N GLU A 78 9.45 1.66 -3.96
CA GLU A 78 10.88 1.81 -4.28
C GLU A 78 11.72 0.76 -3.53
N GLN A 79 11.47 0.54 -2.23
CA GLN A 79 12.17 -0.50 -1.47
C GLN A 79 11.82 -1.92 -1.95
N ASN A 80 10.60 -2.17 -2.43
CA ASN A 80 10.28 -3.45 -3.05
C ASN A 80 11.08 -3.66 -4.34
N MET A 81 11.20 -2.62 -5.17
CA MET A 81 11.95 -2.69 -6.42
C MET A 81 13.46 -2.84 -6.19
N GLU A 82 14.01 -2.16 -5.18
CA GLU A 82 15.45 -2.16 -4.89
C GLU A 82 15.90 -3.39 -4.10
N LEU A 83 15.10 -3.83 -3.13
CA LEU A 83 15.50 -4.80 -2.10
C LEU A 83 14.59 -6.03 -2.02
N GLY A 84 13.50 -6.07 -2.79
CA GLY A 84 12.45 -7.08 -2.60
C GLY A 84 11.69 -6.92 -1.28
N ALA A 85 11.79 -5.75 -0.62
CA ALA A 85 11.15 -5.49 0.65
C ALA A 85 9.62 -5.50 0.55
N GLY A 86 8.97 -5.74 1.67
CA GLY A 86 7.52 -5.82 1.76
C GLY A 86 6.95 -4.81 2.74
N GLY A 87 5.94 -5.24 3.49
CA GLY A 87 5.50 -4.49 4.66
C GLY A 87 4.47 -5.18 5.53
N THR A 88 4.01 -4.40 6.51
CA THR A 88 2.93 -4.81 7.40
C THR A 88 1.59 -4.37 6.83
N CYS A 89 0.48 -4.81 7.45
CA CYS A 89 -0.88 -4.46 7.02
C CYS A 89 -1.05 -2.95 6.78
N PHE A 90 -0.61 -2.09 7.69
CA PHE A 90 -0.72 -0.64 7.52
C PHE A 90 0.01 -0.09 6.30
N SER A 91 1.27 -0.45 6.08
CA SER A 91 2.04 0.04 4.94
C SER A 91 1.53 -0.52 3.61
N LEU A 92 1.16 -1.81 3.59
CA LEU A 92 0.67 -2.46 2.37
C LEU A 92 -0.72 -1.93 1.99
N THR A 93 -1.64 -1.83 2.95
CA THR A 93 -2.98 -1.28 2.73
C THR A 93 -2.94 0.18 2.30
N ALA A 94 -2.11 1.02 2.94
CA ALA A 94 -1.97 2.42 2.52
C ALA A 94 -1.44 2.54 1.08
N THR A 95 -0.47 1.70 0.70
CA THR A 95 0.09 1.67 -0.65
C THR A 95 -0.95 1.21 -1.68
N LEU A 96 -1.70 0.15 -1.39
CA LEU A 96 -2.76 -0.34 -2.27
C LEU A 96 -3.89 0.69 -2.45
N ILE A 97 -4.29 1.37 -1.37
CA ILE A 97 -5.26 2.48 -1.41
C ILE A 97 -4.76 3.59 -2.34
N HIS A 98 -3.48 3.97 -2.23
CA HIS A 98 -2.90 5.00 -3.09
C HIS A 98 -2.99 4.59 -4.57
N LEU A 99 -2.57 3.36 -4.92
CA LEU A 99 -2.65 2.86 -6.29
C LEU A 99 -4.09 2.78 -6.81
N ALA A 100 -5.04 2.31 -5.99
CA ALA A 100 -6.45 2.23 -6.37
C ALA A 100 -7.05 3.63 -6.62
N ARG A 101 -6.73 4.61 -5.77
CA ARG A 101 -7.15 6.01 -5.95
C ARG A 101 -6.53 6.65 -7.19
N SER A 102 -5.26 6.40 -7.48
CA SER A 102 -4.62 6.85 -8.73
C SER A 102 -5.25 6.19 -9.97
N ALA A 103 -5.75 4.95 -9.86
CA ALA A 103 -6.55 4.29 -10.89
C ALA A 103 -8.02 4.78 -10.93
N GLY A 104 -8.33 5.83 -10.14
CA GLY A 104 -9.59 6.56 -10.07
C GLY A 104 -10.63 6.00 -9.11
N PHE A 105 -10.34 4.91 -8.39
CA PHE A 105 -11.35 4.26 -7.54
C PHE A 105 -11.57 5.03 -6.24
N GLU A 106 -12.81 5.00 -5.76
CA GLU A 106 -13.09 5.35 -4.37
C GLU A 106 -12.61 4.21 -3.48
N ALA A 107 -11.51 4.44 -2.78
CA ALA A 107 -10.91 3.49 -1.85
C ALA A 107 -10.66 4.14 -0.48
N THR A 108 -11.04 3.46 0.59
CA THR A 108 -10.91 3.94 1.97
C THR A 108 -10.30 2.86 2.86
N PRO A 109 -9.52 3.24 3.89
CA PRO A 109 -9.05 2.28 4.87
C PRO A 109 -10.19 1.88 5.80
N ILE A 110 -10.20 0.62 6.20
CA ILE A 110 -10.98 0.14 7.34
C ILE A 110 -10.04 -0.46 8.37
N LEU A 111 -10.39 -0.30 9.65
CA LEU A 111 -9.68 -0.91 10.77
C LEU A 111 -10.45 -2.14 11.25
N ALA A 112 -9.71 -3.09 11.78
CA ALA A 112 -10.26 -4.30 12.36
C ALA A 112 -9.49 -4.69 13.62
N ASP A 113 -10.22 -5.29 14.55
CA ASP A 113 -9.67 -5.86 15.76
C ASP A 113 -9.04 -7.22 15.48
N ARG A 114 -7.97 -7.53 16.19
CA ARG A 114 -7.45 -8.89 16.28
C ARG A 114 -7.56 -9.37 17.72
N HIS A 115 -7.37 -10.66 17.93
CA HIS A 115 -7.47 -11.27 19.27
C HIS A 115 -6.59 -10.59 20.33
N TYR A 116 -5.51 -9.91 19.90
CA TYR A 116 -4.56 -9.24 20.77
C TYR A 116 -4.72 -7.71 20.85
N GLY A 117 -5.75 -7.12 20.24
CA GLY A 117 -6.03 -5.70 20.42
C GLY A 117 -6.93 -5.06 19.37
N THR A 118 -7.49 -3.93 19.77
CA THR A 118 -8.35 -3.07 18.95
C THR A 118 -7.57 -2.33 17.87
N ASP A 119 -8.17 -2.15 16.68
CA ASP A 119 -7.57 -1.40 15.56
C ASP A 119 -6.15 -1.85 15.20
N THR A 120 -5.84 -3.13 15.41
CA THR A 120 -4.50 -3.67 15.16
C THR A 120 -4.31 -4.16 13.73
N HIS A 121 -5.38 -4.27 12.94
CA HIS A 121 -5.36 -4.66 11.53
C HIS A 121 -6.06 -3.63 10.66
N CYS A 122 -5.71 -3.60 9.36
CA CYS A 122 -6.39 -2.75 8.41
C CYS A 122 -6.45 -3.38 7.02
N ALA A 123 -7.50 -3.04 6.29
CA ALA A 123 -7.76 -3.45 4.92
C ALA A 123 -8.30 -2.27 4.11
N MET A 124 -8.48 -2.47 2.81
CA MET A 124 -9.05 -1.50 1.90
C MET A 124 -10.50 -1.85 1.57
N LEU A 125 -11.40 -0.90 1.72
CA LEU A 125 -12.71 -0.91 1.09
C LEU A 125 -12.63 -0.18 -0.25
N VAL A 126 -13.07 -0.80 -1.34
CA VAL A 126 -13.12 -0.18 -2.67
C VAL A 126 -14.51 -0.32 -3.28
N HIS A 127 -15.02 0.75 -3.88
CA HIS A 127 -16.33 0.72 -4.56
C HIS A 127 -16.18 0.33 -6.03
N ILE A 128 -16.78 -0.81 -6.41
CA ILE A 128 -16.79 -1.33 -7.78
C ILE A 128 -18.26 -1.52 -8.18
N GLY A 129 -18.68 -0.87 -9.26
CA GLY A 129 -20.08 -0.93 -9.73
C GLY A 129 -21.09 -0.48 -8.66
N GLY A 130 -20.73 0.51 -7.83
CA GLY A 130 -21.57 1.01 -6.73
C GLY A 130 -21.66 0.06 -5.53
N ARG A 131 -20.89 -1.02 -5.49
CA ARG A 131 -20.86 -1.98 -4.38
C ARG A 131 -19.50 -1.97 -3.66
N PRO A 132 -19.48 -2.00 -2.33
CA PRO A 132 -18.25 -2.10 -1.58
C PRO A 132 -17.64 -3.50 -1.71
N HIS A 133 -16.32 -3.55 -1.92
CA HIS A 133 -15.52 -4.77 -1.95
C HIS A 133 -14.35 -4.63 -0.98
N LEU A 134 -14.00 -5.71 -0.29
CA LEU A 134 -12.90 -5.77 0.64
C LEU A 134 -11.65 -6.33 -0.04
N LEU A 135 -10.55 -5.58 -0.02
CA LEU A 135 -9.23 -6.05 -0.44
C LEU A 135 -8.28 -5.94 0.74
N ASP A 136 -7.62 -7.04 1.08
CA ASP A 136 -6.73 -7.14 2.23
C ASP A 136 -5.35 -7.64 1.82
N PRO A 137 -4.38 -6.74 1.56
CA PRO A 137 -3.02 -7.14 1.22
C PRO A 137 -2.18 -7.50 2.46
N GLY A 138 -2.73 -7.30 3.66
CA GLY A 138 -2.02 -7.28 4.93
C GLY A 138 -2.35 -8.44 5.86
N PHE A 139 -3.28 -9.30 5.47
CA PHE A 139 -3.73 -10.43 6.27
C PHE A 139 -3.11 -11.72 5.73
N LEU A 140 -2.09 -12.21 6.44
CA LEU A 140 -1.58 -13.56 6.22
C LEU A 140 -2.69 -14.55 6.57
N ILE A 141 -3.27 -15.19 5.57
CA ILE A 141 -4.01 -16.44 5.77
C ILE A 141 -2.94 -17.52 5.92
N THR A 142 -2.59 -17.86 7.15
CA THR A 142 -1.73 -19.01 7.49
C THR A 142 -2.56 -20.26 7.65
#